data_AF-A0A3S4IWM4-F1
#
_entry.id   AF-A0A3S4IWM4-F1
#
_cell.length_a   1.000
_cell.length_b   1.000
_cell.length_c   1.000
_cell.angle_alpha   90.00
_cell.angle_beta   90.00
_cell.angle_gamma   90.00
#
_symmetry.space_group_name_H-M   'P 1'
#
loop_
_entity.id
_entity.type
_entity.pdbx_description
1 polymer ?
#
loop_
_entity_poly.entity_id
_entity_poly.type
_entity_poly.pdbx_seq_one_letter_code
_entity_poly.pdbx_strand_id
1 'polypeptide(L)'
;MNQLSEQPLVDRATGGKGGGGAVLTRYGQRLIQLYDLLAQIQQKAFDVLSDDDALPLDSLLAAISRFSLQTSARNQWFGTITGRDRQQVQQHVEVLLADGKTRLNVAITAQSAEKLGLDEGQEVLVPAQSAMGRHHPRSRSSPPGR
;
A
#
# COMPACT_ATOMS: atom_id res chain seq x y z
N MET A 1 -9.71 -32.95 -7.33
CA MET A 1 -9.22 -31.70 -7.97
C MET A 1 -10.14 -31.23 -9.09
N ASN A 2 -10.26 -31.94 -10.22
CA ASN A 2 -11.17 -31.52 -11.32
C ASN A 2 -12.66 -31.44 -10.94
N GLN A 3 -13.09 -32.16 -9.91
CA GLN A 3 -14.49 -32.23 -9.46
C GLN A 3 -14.90 -31.04 -8.59
N LEU A 4 -13.93 -30.24 -8.11
CA LEU A 4 -14.12 -29.05 -7.28
C LEU A 4 -13.80 -27.76 -8.05
N SER A 5 -13.44 -27.86 -9.33
CA SER A 5 -13.10 -26.72 -10.18
C SER A 5 -14.04 -26.64 -11.37
N GLU A 6 -14.45 -25.43 -11.73
CA GLU A 6 -15.37 -25.18 -12.85
C GLU A 6 -14.77 -25.58 -14.22
N GLN A 7 -13.44 -25.66 -14.30
CA GLN A 7 -12.71 -26.12 -15.48
C GLN A 7 -11.77 -27.27 -15.12
N PRO A 8 -11.58 -28.26 -16.01
CA PRO A 8 -10.66 -29.38 -15.76
C PRO A 8 -9.23 -28.85 -15.60
N LEU A 9 -8.55 -29.26 -14.53
CA LEU A 9 -7.17 -28.86 -14.21
C LEU A 9 -6.14 -29.78 -14.88
N VAL A 10 -6.53 -31.02 -15.16
CA VAL A 10 -5.66 -32.05 -15.73
C VAL A 10 -6.44 -32.80 -16.81
N ASP A 11 -5.80 -33.01 -17.96
CA ASP A 11 -6.27 -33.81 -19.09
C ASP A 11 -5.53 -35.16 -19.14
N ARG A 12 -6.12 -36.16 -19.78
CA ARG A 12 -5.47 -37.46 -19.98
C ARG A 12 -4.63 -37.41 -21.25
N ALA A 13 -3.35 -37.69 -21.15
CA ALA A 13 -2.57 -38.06 -22.33
C ALA A 13 -2.96 -39.49 -22.71
N THR A 14 -3.62 -39.67 -23.87
CA THR A 14 -3.84 -40.99 -24.44
C THR A 14 -2.50 -41.61 -24.84
N GLY A 15 -2.04 -42.61 -24.09
CA GLY A 15 -0.84 -43.39 -24.40
C GLY A 15 -1.05 -44.87 -24.10
N GLY A 16 -0.84 -45.73 -25.10
CA GLY A 16 -0.97 -47.19 -25.00
C GLY A 16 0.04 -47.85 -24.06
N LYS A 17 -0.08 -49.18 -23.91
CA LYS A 17 0.70 -50.12 -23.05
C LYS A 17 1.96 -49.51 -22.39
N GLY A 18 1.80 -48.80 -21.28
CA GLY A 18 2.94 -48.28 -20.52
C GLY A 18 2.68 -47.10 -19.60
N GLY A 19 1.62 -46.32 -19.78
CA GLY A 19 1.27 -45.29 -18.82
C GLY A 19 0.37 -44.20 -19.40
N GLY A 20 -0.86 -44.12 -18.89
CA GLY A 20 -1.73 -42.97 -19.13
C GLY A 20 -1.23 -41.79 -18.30
N GLY A 21 -0.42 -40.94 -18.92
CA GLY A 21 0.04 -39.70 -18.29
C GLY A 21 -1.11 -38.72 -18.10
N ALA A 22 -1.01 -37.87 -17.09
CA ALA A 22 -1.89 -36.73 -16.92
C ALA A 22 -1.13 -35.45 -17.28
N VAL A 23 -1.70 -34.60 -18.12
CA VAL A 23 -1.11 -33.33 -18.54
C VAL A 23 -1.94 -32.19 -17.98
N LEU A 24 -1.29 -31.19 -17.37
CA LEU A 24 -1.99 -30.02 -16.87
C LEU A 24 -2.68 -29.28 -18.02
N THR A 25 -3.93 -28.90 -17.82
CA THR A 25 -4.60 -27.97 -18.74
C THR A 25 -4.02 -26.57 -18.56
N ARG A 26 -4.29 -25.68 -19.50
CA ARG A 26 -3.97 -24.24 -19.36
C ARG A 26 -4.53 -23.64 -18.07
N TYR A 27 -5.73 -24.07 -17.67
CA TYR A 27 -6.36 -23.64 -16.42
C TYR A 27 -5.63 -24.20 -15.20
N GLY A 28 -5.24 -25.48 -15.23
CA GLY A 28 -4.41 -26.09 -14.19
C GLY A 28 -3.06 -25.40 -13.99
N GLN A 29 -2.39 -25.05 -15.10
CA GLN A 29 -1.15 -24.28 -15.06
C GLN A 29 -1.34 -22.88 -14.44
N ARG A 30 -2.41 -22.17 -14.82
CA ARG A 30 -2.74 -20.86 -14.23
C ARG A 30 -3.08 -20.95 -12.74
N LEU A 31 -3.76 -22.00 -12.31
CA LEU A 31 -4.07 -22.21 -10.89
C LEU A 31 -2.80 -22.41 -10.07
N ILE A 32 -1.84 -23.19 -10.57
CA ILE A 32 -0.54 -23.37 -9.93
C ILE A 32 0.19 -22.03 -9.83
N GLN A 33 0.27 -21.25 -10.92
CA GLN A 33 0.88 -19.92 -10.90
C GLN A 33 0.23 -18.99 -9.87
N LEU A 34 -1.10 -19.02 -9.75
CA LEU A 34 -1.81 -18.23 -8.74
C LEU A 34 -1.45 -18.68 -7.32
N TYR A 35 -1.37 -19.99 -7.09
CA TYR A 35 -1.03 -20.54 -5.78
C TYR A 35 0.41 -20.19 -5.37
N ASP A 36 1.36 -20.31 -6.30
CA ASP A 36 2.76 -19.91 -6.10
C ASP A 36 2.88 -18.41 -5.79
N LEU A 37 2.11 -17.57 -6.49
CA LEU A 37 2.06 -16.13 -6.23
C LEU A 37 1.50 -15.83 -4.83
N LEU A 38 0.44 -16.52 -4.43
CA LEU A 38 -0.16 -16.37 -3.11
C LEU A 38 0.84 -16.78 -2.00
N ALA A 39 1.55 -17.89 -2.20
CA ALA A 39 2.58 -18.35 -1.27
C ALA A 39 3.72 -17.33 -1.12
N GLN A 40 4.18 -16.74 -2.23
CA GLN A 40 5.19 -15.67 -2.18
C GLN A 40 4.71 -14.43 -1.45
N ILE A 41 3.45 -14.02 -1.64
CA ILE A 41 2.86 -12.89 -0.93
C ILE A 41 2.79 -13.18 0.57
N GLN A 42 2.35 -14.38 0.96
CA GLN A 42 2.27 -14.80 2.36
C GLN A 42 3.65 -14.87 3.04
N GLN A 43 4.66 -15.42 2.35
CA GLN A 43 6.01 -15.48 2.91
C GLN A 43 6.59 -14.09 3.14
N LYS A 44 6.50 -13.21 2.14
CA LYS A 44 6.91 -11.80 2.30
C LYS A 44 6.16 -11.15 3.46
N ALA A 45 4.86 -11.45 3.60
CA ALA A 45 4.06 -11.01 4.72
C ALA A 45 4.63 -11.37 6.09
N PHE A 46 5.05 -12.61 6.22
CA PHE A 46 5.65 -13.13 7.44
C PHE A 46 7.05 -12.56 7.72
N ASP A 47 7.88 -12.38 6.68
CA ASP A 47 9.23 -11.85 6.84
C ASP A 47 9.22 -10.42 7.40
N VAL A 48 8.29 -9.58 6.94
CA VAL A 48 8.12 -8.20 7.45
C VAL A 48 7.59 -8.16 8.88
N LEU A 49 6.80 -9.16 9.31
CA LEU A 49 6.32 -9.29 10.68
C LEU A 49 7.42 -9.65 11.68
N SER A 50 8.49 -10.27 11.20
CA SER A 50 9.59 -10.75 12.04
C SER A 50 10.60 -9.63 12.39
N ASP A 51 10.42 -8.43 11.84
CA ASP A 51 11.21 -7.24 12.15
C ASP A 51 10.55 -6.49 13.34
N ASP A 52 11.14 -6.63 14.53
CA ASP A 52 10.57 -6.29 15.85
C ASP A 52 10.23 -4.79 16.07
N ASP A 53 10.64 -3.89 15.17
CA ASP A 53 10.52 -2.42 15.34
C ASP A 53 9.28 -1.79 14.66
N ALA A 54 8.33 -2.60 14.19
CA ALA A 54 7.32 -2.14 13.24
C ALA A 54 5.94 -1.88 13.88
N LEU A 55 5.41 -0.65 13.66
CA LEU A 55 4.03 -0.20 13.97
C LEU A 55 2.97 -1.31 13.84
N PRO A 56 1.90 -1.27 14.67
CA PRO A 56 0.85 -2.29 14.71
C PRO A 56 0.21 -2.57 13.33
N LEU A 57 -0.20 -3.82 13.12
CA LEU A 57 -0.85 -4.32 11.89
C LEU A 57 -2.36 -4.09 11.87
N ASP A 58 -2.87 -3.22 12.72
CA ASP A 58 -4.27 -2.79 12.69
C ASP A 58 -4.60 -1.98 11.42
N SER A 59 -3.59 -1.44 10.72
CA SER A 59 -3.74 -0.78 9.42
C SER A 59 -3.29 -1.67 8.25
N LEU A 60 -4.23 -2.02 7.38
CA LEU A 60 -3.96 -2.68 6.09
C LEU A 60 -3.02 -1.84 5.21
N LEU A 61 -3.12 -0.51 5.28
CA LEU A 61 -2.23 0.39 4.53
C LEU A 61 -0.78 0.29 5.04
N ALA A 62 -0.58 0.24 6.35
CA ALA A 62 0.74 0.05 6.94
C ALA A 62 1.34 -1.29 6.50
N ALA A 63 0.55 -2.36 6.50
CA ALA A 63 0.98 -3.67 5.99
C ALA A 63 1.35 -3.59 4.49
N ILE A 64 0.45 -3.11 3.62
CA ILE A 64 0.67 -3.03 2.17
C ILE A 64 1.86 -2.15 1.81
N SER A 65 2.04 -1.02 2.50
CA SER A 65 3.16 -0.11 2.19
C SER A 65 4.52 -0.77 2.38
N ARG A 66 4.70 -1.60 3.41
CA ARG A 66 5.91 -2.40 3.64
C ARG A 66 6.13 -3.46 2.54
N PHE A 67 5.05 -4.04 2.00
CA PHE A 67 5.15 -5.03 0.91
C PHE A 67 5.39 -4.44 -0.47
N SER A 68 4.74 -3.31 -0.78
CA SER A 68 4.48 -2.91 -2.16
C SER A 68 5.13 -1.60 -2.57
N LEU A 69 5.56 -0.74 -1.65
CA LEU A 69 6.03 0.61 -1.98
C LEU A 69 7.51 0.80 -1.67
N GLN A 70 8.38 0.21 -2.50
CA GLN A 70 9.77 0.66 -2.62
C GLN A 70 9.82 1.96 -3.41
N THR A 71 9.56 3.08 -2.72
CA THR A 71 9.72 4.42 -3.31
C THR A 71 11.13 4.95 -3.04
N SER A 72 11.67 5.78 -3.93
CA SER A 72 12.95 6.47 -3.69
C SER A 72 12.89 7.53 -2.57
N ALA A 73 11.69 7.88 -2.11
CA ALA A 73 11.49 8.75 -0.97
C ALA A 73 11.94 8.05 0.31
N ARG A 74 13.01 8.56 0.94
CA ARG A 74 13.58 8.02 2.18
C ARG A 74 12.67 8.25 3.39
N ASN A 75 11.85 9.31 3.35
CA ASN A 75 10.93 9.61 4.42
C ASN A 75 9.53 9.19 3.98
N GLN A 76 8.92 8.30 4.75
CA GLN A 76 7.55 7.87 4.58
C GLN A 76 6.85 8.04 5.93
N TRP A 77 5.83 8.90 5.97
CA TRP A 77 5.11 9.19 7.20
C TRP A 77 3.66 8.72 7.09
N PHE A 78 3.23 7.91 8.06
CA PHE A 78 1.83 7.51 8.19
C PHE A 78 1.03 8.59 8.92
N GLY A 79 -0.18 8.82 8.46
CA GLY A 79 -1.12 9.71 9.11
C GLY A 79 -2.54 9.52 8.65
N THR A 80 -3.43 10.33 9.20
CA THR A 80 -4.85 10.34 8.91
C THR A 80 -5.25 11.72 8.40
N ILE A 81 -6.07 11.76 7.35
CA ILE A 81 -6.60 13.02 6.84
C ILE A 81 -7.54 13.62 7.88
N THR A 82 -7.30 14.88 8.25
CA THR A 82 -8.14 15.64 9.18
C THR A 82 -8.96 16.71 8.49
N GLY A 83 -8.68 17.00 7.22
CA GLY A 83 -9.42 18.00 6.45
C GLY A 83 -8.86 18.16 5.05
N ARG A 84 -9.66 18.75 4.16
CA ARG A 84 -9.27 19.05 2.78
C ARG A 84 -10.02 20.28 2.27
N ASP A 85 -9.34 21.15 1.54
CA ASP A 85 -9.99 22.22 0.79
C ASP A 85 -10.54 21.73 -0.56
N ARG A 86 -11.51 22.44 -1.14
CA ARG A 86 -12.14 22.08 -2.42
C ARG A 86 -11.83 23.08 -3.53
N GLN A 87 -10.58 23.52 -3.60
CA GLN A 87 -10.08 24.36 -4.68
C GLN A 87 -10.11 23.59 -6.03
N GLN A 88 -10.30 24.30 -7.15
CA GLN A 88 -10.52 23.66 -8.45
C GLN A 88 -9.26 23.04 -9.08
N VAL A 89 -8.07 23.58 -8.81
CA VAL A 89 -6.84 23.17 -9.51
C VAL A 89 -5.90 22.40 -8.57
N GLN A 90 -5.51 23.07 -7.49
CA GLN A 90 -4.65 22.50 -6.45
C GLN A 90 -5.38 22.61 -5.13
N GLN A 91 -5.44 21.49 -4.43
CA GLN A 91 -6.07 21.37 -3.14
C GLN A 91 -5.05 21.12 -2.05
N HIS A 92 -5.43 21.44 -0.84
CA HIS A 92 -4.64 21.21 0.36
C HIS A 92 -5.33 20.17 1.23
N VAL A 93 -4.57 19.16 1.62
CA VAL A 93 -5.01 18.11 2.53
C VAL A 93 -4.23 18.24 3.83
N GLU A 94 -4.96 18.32 4.95
CA GLU A 94 -4.38 18.28 6.28
C GLU A 94 -4.25 16.83 6.73
N VAL A 95 -3.05 16.45 7.16
CA VAL A 95 -2.72 15.11 7.63
C VAL A 95 -2.20 15.21 9.06
N LEU A 96 -2.84 14.50 9.98
CA LEU A 96 -2.32 14.26 11.33
C LEU A 96 -1.46 13.00 11.29
N LEU A 97 -0.17 13.13 11.61
CA LEU A 97 0.72 11.97 11.65
C LEU A 97 0.36 11.04 12.80
N ALA A 98 0.82 9.78 12.70
CA ALA A 98 0.57 8.74 13.70
C ALA A 98 1.06 9.08 15.13
N ASP A 99 1.88 10.12 15.30
CA ASP A 99 2.27 10.66 16.62
C ASP A 99 1.15 11.43 17.34
N GLY A 100 0.02 11.67 16.65
CA GLY A 100 -1.15 12.39 17.15
C GLY A 100 -0.94 13.89 17.37
N LYS A 101 0.20 14.45 16.95
CA LYS A 101 0.60 15.84 17.25
C LYS A 101 1.01 16.61 16.01
N THR A 102 1.78 15.99 15.13
CA THR A 102 2.36 16.65 13.98
C THR A 102 1.32 16.74 12.86
N ARG A 103 1.07 17.96 12.39
CA ARG A 103 0.18 18.21 11.25
C ARG A 103 0.98 18.60 10.03
N LEU A 104 0.72 17.93 8.92
CA LEU A 104 1.25 18.27 7.61
C LEU A 104 0.14 18.88 6.76
N ASN A 105 0.49 19.91 6.00
CA ASN A 105 -0.37 20.43 4.95
C ASN A 105 0.25 20.05 3.60
N VAL A 106 -0.47 19.23 2.83
CA VAL A 106 0.01 18.64 1.59
C VAL A 106 -0.77 19.22 0.42
N ALA A 107 -0.06 19.85 -0.51
CA ALA A 107 -0.62 20.29 -1.77
C ALA A 107 -0.71 19.13 -2.77
N ILE A 108 -1.87 18.94 -3.37
CA ILE A 108 -2.14 17.89 -4.36
C ILE A 108 -3.10 18.42 -5.43
N THR A 109 -3.04 17.89 -6.66
CA THR A 109 -4.00 18.30 -7.71
C THR A 109 -5.41 17.81 -7.37
N ALA A 110 -6.42 18.59 -7.72
CA ALA A 110 -7.83 18.23 -7.46
C ALA A 110 -8.19 16.85 -8.03
N GLN A 111 -7.74 16.58 -9.27
CA GLN A 111 -7.93 15.30 -9.94
C GLN A 111 -7.33 14.11 -9.16
N SER A 112 -6.12 14.27 -8.61
CA SER A 112 -5.48 13.19 -7.85
C SER A 112 -6.17 12.97 -6.51
N ALA A 113 -6.59 14.04 -5.86
CA ALA A 113 -7.26 13.96 -4.58
C ALA A 113 -8.67 13.36 -4.70
N GLU A 114 -9.38 13.58 -5.80
CA GLU A 114 -10.62 12.85 -6.14
C GLU A 114 -10.35 11.38 -6.46
N LYS A 115 -9.36 11.10 -7.30
CA LYS A 115 -9.02 9.73 -7.72
C LYS A 115 -8.59 8.83 -6.55
N LEU A 116 -7.87 9.41 -5.59
CA LEU A 116 -7.42 8.73 -4.38
C LEU A 116 -8.49 8.75 -3.27
N GLY A 117 -9.60 9.45 -3.49
CA GLY A 117 -10.72 9.53 -2.55
C GLY A 117 -10.38 10.23 -1.25
N LEU A 118 -9.42 11.18 -1.24
CA LEU A 118 -8.86 11.80 -0.04
C LEU A 118 -9.91 12.58 0.75
N ASP A 119 -10.48 11.94 1.77
CA ASP A 119 -11.50 12.50 2.67
C ASP A 119 -11.11 12.30 4.14
N GLU A 120 -11.76 13.05 5.03
CA GLU A 120 -11.51 12.98 6.48
C GLU A 120 -11.63 11.54 7.02
N GLY A 121 -10.69 11.18 7.90
CA GLY A 121 -10.63 9.85 8.52
C GLY A 121 -9.87 8.80 7.70
N GLN A 122 -9.45 9.10 6.47
CA GLN A 122 -8.66 8.16 5.69
C GLN A 122 -7.19 8.12 6.13
N GLU A 123 -6.67 6.90 6.21
CA GLU A 123 -5.24 6.66 6.40
C GLU A 123 -4.46 6.93 5.11
N VAL A 124 -3.33 7.59 5.24
CA VAL A 124 -2.47 7.97 4.12
C VAL A 124 -0.99 7.76 4.45
N LEU A 125 -0.22 7.46 3.41
CA LEU A 125 1.24 7.48 3.44
C LEU A 125 1.73 8.73 2.71
N VAL A 126 2.48 9.58 3.39
CA VAL A 126 3.07 10.79 2.80
C VAL A 126 4.54 10.51 2.47
N PRO A 127 4.89 10.27 1.19
CA PRO A 127 6.29 10.14 0.78
C PRO A 127 6.93 11.52 0.64
N ALA A 128 8.08 11.72 1.29
CA ALA A 128 8.88 12.92 1.16
C ALA A 128 10.31 12.58 0.72
N GLN A 129 10.75 13.20 -0.38
CA GLN A 129 12.15 13.18 -0.77
C GLN A 129 12.96 14.11 0.14
N SER A 130 14.21 13.73 0.44
CA SER A 130 15.07 14.43 1.40
C SER A 130 15.31 15.92 1.09
N ALA A 131 15.03 16.37 -0.15
CA ALA A 131 15.19 17.76 -0.56
C ALA A 131 14.03 18.70 -0.18
N MET A 132 12.92 18.18 0.39
CA MET A 132 11.69 18.96 0.56
C MET A 132 11.56 19.70 1.91
N GLY A 133 12.47 19.46 2.86
CA GLY A 133 12.45 20.09 4.18
C GLY A 133 13.02 21.51 4.17
N ARG A 134 12.18 22.54 3.98
CA ARG A 134 12.54 23.92 4.33
C ARG A 134 12.11 24.22 5.76
N HIS A 135 13.05 24.17 6.71
CA HIS A 135 12.83 24.65 8.07
C HIS A 135 12.52 26.15 8.04
N HIS A 136 11.26 26.52 8.29
CA HIS A 136 10.94 27.89 8.71
C HIS A 136 11.08 27.96 10.23
N PRO A 137 12.03 28.73 10.78
CA PRO A 137 12.07 28.99 12.20
C PRO A 137 10.80 29.73 12.61
N ARG A 138 10.11 29.22 13.64
CA ARG A 138 8.90 29.83 14.21
C ARG A 138 9.16 31.31 14.48
N SER A 139 8.26 32.16 14.01
CA SER A 139 8.27 33.60 14.33
C SER A 139 8.22 33.76 15.85
N ARG A 140 9.28 34.39 16.40
CA ARG A 140 9.25 34.89 17.78
C ARG A 140 8.17 35.96 17.85
N SER A 141 7.17 35.76 18.68
CA SER A 141 6.25 36.81 19.09
C SER A 141 7.04 37.94 19.75
N SER A 142 7.05 39.11 19.13
CA SER A 142 7.56 40.34 19.76
C SER A 142 6.75 40.65 21.00
N PRO A 143 7.36 41.05 22.14
CA PRO A 143 6.60 41.50 23.29
C PRO A 143 5.89 42.83 22.96
N PRO A 144 4.70 43.07 23.51
CA PRO A 144 4.04 44.37 23.37
C PRO A 144 4.87 45.42 24.11
N GLY A 145 5.34 46.42 23.38
CA GLY A 145 5.99 47.58 23.96
C GLY A 145 4.96 48.52 24.58
N ARG A 146 5.03 48.70 25.91
CA ARG A 146 5.18 49.97 26.63
C ARG A 146 5.12 49.74 28.13
#